data_AF-L8INM4-F1
#
_entry.id   AF-L8INM4-F1
#
_cell.length_a   1.000
_cell.length_b   1.000
_cell.length_c   1.000
_cell.angle_alpha   90.00
_cell.angle_beta   90.00
_cell.angle_gamma   90.00
#
_symmetry.space_group_name_H-M   'P 1'
#
loop_
_entity.id
_entity.type
_entity.pdbx_description
1 polymer ?
#
loop_
_entity_poly.entity_id
_entity_poly.type
_entity_poly.pdbx_seq_one_letter_code
_entity_poly.pdbx_strand_id
1 'polypeptide(L)'
;MAFCARRSRRVLSEAASSRNTQVSPPRLSRVNGWSRPLHSFQIMAWTVFLTLAFTTFGVFIPLLPHDWRYIAYSVTGGVFSFHFLVHLIAISIDPAEASVRLKNYSQPMPTFDRSKHPHVIQNQYCHLCEVTVSAKAKHCSACNKCVSGFDHHCKWLNNCVGSRNYWCFFSSVASASAGLLCIIIVLLYIFFQYLFNPASLRTDARYRSISNKDTWLLFLPISPVRTNPCVLLALGLLVLLLALISLLLLGHLLSFHLYLMAKRLTTLDYMTQGRQQQKSTHETGKKGVSLQME
;
A
#
# COMPACT_ATOMS: atom_id res chain seq x y z
N MET A 1 6.40 -9.75 68.42
CA MET A 1 7.24 -10.28 67.31
C MET A 1 6.32 -10.53 66.12
N ALA A 2 6.26 -9.58 65.18
CA ALA A 2 5.35 -9.62 64.04
C ALA A 2 6.12 -10.01 62.77
N PHE A 3 5.65 -11.06 62.10
CA PHE A 3 6.11 -11.51 60.79
C PHE A 3 5.78 -10.46 59.72
N CYS A 4 6.76 -10.05 58.91
CA CYS A 4 6.53 -9.26 57.69
C CYS A 4 7.25 -9.93 56.51
N ALA A 5 6.47 -10.24 55.47
CA ALA A 5 6.83 -11.04 54.32
C ALA A 5 7.82 -10.33 53.38
N ARG A 6 8.95 -11.00 53.07
CA ARG A 6 9.84 -10.60 51.95
C ARG A 6 9.27 -11.12 50.63
N ARG A 7 8.55 -10.26 49.91
CA ARG A 7 8.13 -10.48 48.52
C ARG A 7 9.35 -10.39 47.60
N SER A 8 9.88 -11.55 47.21
CA SER A 8 10.91 -11.66 46.17
C SER A 8 10.35 -11.15 44.83
N ARG A 9 10.80 -9.97 44.39
CA ARG A 9 10.52 -9.43 43.05
C ARG A 9 11.34 -10.23 42.04
N ARG A 10 10.79 -11.34 41.56
CA ARG A 10 11.18 -11.92 40.27
C ARG A 10 10.87 -10.88 39.19
N VAL A 11 11.90 -10.25 38.64
CA VAL A 11 11.80 -9.49 37.40
C VAL A 11 11.40 -10.48 36.32
N LEU A 12 10.16 -10.37 35.87
CA LEU A 12 9.62 -11.18 34.79
C LEU A 12 10.42 -10.84 33.53
N SER A 13 11.12 -11.82 32.99
CA SER A 13 11.70 -11.75 31.66
C SER A 13 10.62 -11.31 30.66
N GLU A 14 10.86 -10.22 29.94
CA GLU A 14 10.10 -9.74 28.78
C GLU A 14 10.15 -10.71 27.58
N ALA A 15 10.37 -12.00 27.82
CA ALA A 15 10.31 -13.06 26.81
C ALA A 15 8.88 -13.57 26.54
N ALA A 16 7.84 -12.96 27.13
CA ALA A 16 6.45 -13.43 27.02
C ALA A 16 5.47 -12.42 26.39
N SER A 17 5.96 -11.43 25.63
CA SER A 17 5.12 -10.47 24.89
C SER A 17 5.61 -10.28 23.44
N SER A 18 5.60 -11.36 22.68
CA SER A 18 5.12 -11.38 21.30
C SER A 18 5.29 -12.81 20.78
N ARG A 19 4.17 -13.52 20.59
CA ARG A 19 4.14 -14.60 19.60
C ARG A 19 4.17 -13.95 18.22
N ASN A 20 5.30 -13.31 17.91
CA ASN A 20 5.65 -13.00 16.54
C ASN A 20 6.09 -14.34 15.97
N THR A 21 5.23 -15.00 15.21
CA THR A 21 5.62 -16.18 14.42
C THR A 21 6.88 -15.75 13.66
N GLN A 22 8.06 -16.23 14.09
CA GLN A 22 9.30 -15.94 13.39
C GLN A 22 9.18 -16.62 12.03
N VAL A 23 8.68 -15.88 11.05
CA VAL A 23 8.69 -16.33 9.67
C VAL A 23 10.15 -16.36 9.26
N SER A 24 10.68 -17.58 9.13
CA SER A 24 12.04 -17.79 8.63
C SER A 24 12.21 -17.05 7.30
N PRO A 25 13.33 -16.35 7.08
CA PRO A 25 13.59 -15.67 5.82
C PRO A 25 13.55 -16.69 4.67
N PRO A 26 13.13 -16.27 3.46
CA PRO A 26 13.08 -17.19 2.33
C PRO A 26 14.49 -17.70 2.02
N ARG A 27 14.59 -18.99 1.70
CA ARG A 27 15.86 -19.64 1.35
C ARG A 27 16.52 -18.99 0.14
N LEU A 28 15.71 -18.55 -0.83
CA LEU A 28 16.15 -17.83 -2.02
C LEU A 28 15.80 -16.35 -1.90
N SER A 29 16.69 -15.49 -2.41
CA SER A 29 16.40 -14.05 -2.50
C SER A 29 15.24 -13.78 -3.45
N ARG A 30 14.37 -12.83 -3.09
CA ARG A 30 13.27 -12.37 -3.95
C ARG A 30 13.80 -11.36 -4.96
N VAL A 31 13.60 -11.56 -6.26
CA VAL A 31 14.06 -10.63 -7.31
C VAL A 31 13.20 -9.36 -7.33
N ASN A 32 11.89 -9.51 -7.43
CA ASN A 32 10.94 -8.39 -7.46
C ASN A 32 9.57 -8.84 -6.92
N GLY A 33 8.53 -8.03 -7.14
CA GLY A 33 7.17 -8.28 -6.67
C GLY A 33 6.45 -9.47 -7.30
N TRP A 34 7.05 -10.13 -8.31
CA TRP A 34 6.53 -11.37 -8.91
C TRP A 34 7.12 -12.63 -8.27
N SER A 35 8.07 -12.48 -7.34
CA SER A 35 8.65 -13.61 -6.62
C SER A 35 7.58 -14.32 -5.78
N ARG A 36 7.54 -15.66 -5.83
CA ARG A 36 6.60 -16.46 -5.05
C ARG A 36 7.06 -16.64 -3.59
N PRO A 37 6.14 -16.87 -2.63
CA PRO A 37 4.69 -16.74 -2.77
C PRO A 37 4.27 -15.27 -2.90
N LEU A 38 3.18 -15.00 -3.63
CA LEU A 38 2.60 -13.65 -3.69
C LEU A 38 1.92 -13.34 -2.34
N HIS A 39 2.01 -12.10 -1.89
CA HIS A 39 1.38 -11.67 -0.65
C HIS A 39 -0.12 -11.40 -0.88
N SER A 40 -1.00 -11.80 0.05
CA SER A 40 -2.46 -11.63 -0.11
C SER A 40 -2.87 -10.17 -0.35
N PHE A 41 -2.14 -9.21 0.21
CA PHE A 41 -2.36 -7.77 -0.03
C PHE A 41 -2.11 -7.34 -1.49
N GLN A 42 -1.16 -7.97 -2.18
CA GLN A 42 -0.95 -7.71 -3.61
C GLN A 42 -2.17 -8.19 -4.41
N ILE A 43 -2.66 -9.40 -4.13
CA ILE A 43 -3.88 -9.95 -4.77
C ILE A 43 -5.07 -9.04 -4.48
N MET A 44 -5.24 -8.62 -3.22
CA MET A 44 -6.31 -7.72 -2.82
C MET A 44 -6.25 -6.37 -3.55
N ALA A 45 -5.06 -5.79 -3.74
CA ALA A 45 -4.89 -4.56 -4.51
C ALA A 45 -5.37 -4.71 -5.97
N TRP A 46 -4.95 -5.80 -6.63
CA TRP A 46 -5.37 -6.10 -8.01
C TRP A 46 -6.88 -6.30 -8.10
N THR A 47 -7.48 -7.06 -7.16
CA THR A 47 -8.94 -7.27 -7.12
C THR A 47 -9.70 -5.96 -6.96
N VAL A 48 -9.26 -5.08 -6.04
CA VAL A 48 -9.88 -3.76 -5.83
C VAL A 48 -9.75 -2.91 -7.09
N PHE A 49 -8.55 -2.82 -7.68
CA PHE A 49 -8.32 -2.05 -8.91
C PHE A 49 -9.22 -2.53 -10.07
N LEU A 50 -9.27 -3.84 -10.32
CA LEU A 50 -10.09 -4.41 -11.39
C LEU A 50 -11.59 -4.19 -11.15
N THR A 51 -12.04 -4.33 -9.90
CA THR A 51 -13.44 -4.07 -9.52
C THR A 51 -13.82 -2.61 -9.75
N LEU A 52 -12.97 -1.67 -9.30
CA LEU A 52 -13.18 -0.24 -9.50
C LEU A 52 -13.15 0.13 -10.98
N ALA A 53 -12.21 -0.40 -11.76
CA ALA A 53 -12.13 -0.15 -13.20
C ALA A 53 -13.37 -0.68 -13.92
N PHE A 54 -13.73 -1.95 -13.69
CA PHE A 54 -14.88 -2.58 -14.36
C PHE A 54 -16.19 -1.85 -14.07
N THR A 55 -16.45 -1.52 -12.80
CA THR A 55 -17.67 -0.79 -12.42
C THR A 55 -17.67 0.64 -12.94
N THR A 56 -16.55 1.36 -12.88
CA THR A 56 -16.47 2.75 -13.35
C THR A 56 -16.68 2.85 -14.86
N PHE A 57 -15.93 2.08 -15.65
CA PHE A 57 -15.97 2.17 -17.12
C PHE A 57 -17.15 1.41 -17.73
N GLY A 58 -17.58 0.32 -17.10
CA GLY A 58 -18.68 -0.53 -17.57
C GLY A 58 -20.05 -0.13 -17.05
N VAL A 59 -20.15 0.57 -15.92
CA VAL A 59 -21.45 0.91 -15.33
C VAL A 59 -21.65 2.42 -15.20
N PHE A 60 -20.78 3.12 -14.49
CA PHE A 60 -21.06 4.50 -14.09
C PHE A 60 -20.81 5.55 -15.18
N ILE A 61 -19.65 5.53 -15.85
CA ILE A 61 -19.36 6.47 -16.94
C ILE A 61 -20.39 6.38 -18.09
N PRO A 62 -20.86 5.19 -18.52
CA PRO A 62 -21.91 5.10 -19.53
C PRO A 62 -23.22 5.83 -19.21
N LEU A 63 -23.54 6.01 -17.92
CA LEU A 63 -24.75 6.73 -17.47
C LEU A 63 -24.62 8.25 -17.59
N LEU A 64 -23.41 8.77 -17.80
CA LEU A 64 -23.19 10.20 -17.95
C LEU A 64 -23.81 10.71 -19.28
N PRO A 65 -24.31 11.95 -19.30
CA PRO A 65 -24.75 12.60 -20.54
C PRO A 65 -23.67 12.57 -21.62
N HIS A 66 -24.10 12.57 -22.88
CA HIS A 66 -23.23 12.48 -24.05
C HIS A 66 -22.02 13.43 -24.00
N ASP A 67 -22.26 14.68 -23.59
CA ASP A 67 -21.24 15.74 -23.58
C ASP A 67 -20.09 15.46 -22.60
N TRP A 68 -20.43 14.91 -21.43
CA TRP A 68 -19.46 14.65 -20.35
C TRP A 68 -18.87 13.25 -20.41
N ARG A 69 -19.56 12.30 -21.05
CA ARG A 69 -19.18 10.89 -21.06
C ARG A 69 -17.81 10.65 -21.68
N TYR A 70 -17.51 11.25 -22.83
CA TYR A 70 -16.22 11.06 -23.51
C TYR A 70 -15.06 11.70 -22.76
N ILE A 71 -15.30 12.86 -22.13
CA ILE A 71 -14.33 13.51 -21.25
C ILE A 71 -14.04 12.62 -20.04
N ALA A 72 -15.09 12.10 -19.40
CA ALA A 72 -14.95 11.20 -18.25
C ALA A 72 -14.19 9.92 -18.61
N TYR A 73 -14.47 9.30 -19.77
CA TYR A 73 -13.69 8.17 -20.27
C TYR A 73 -12.22 8.53 -20.49
N SER A 74 -11.95 9.66 -21.15
CA SER A 74 -10.58 10.05 -21.52
C SER A 74 -9.75 10.39 -20.28
N VAL A 75 -10.27 11.22 -19.39
CA VAL A 75 -9.57 11.65 -18.16
C VAL A 75 -9.41 10.49 -17.19
N THR A 76 -10.51 9.81 -16.84
CA THR A 76 -10.46 8.70 -15.87
C THR A 76 -9.65 7.53 -16.45
N GLY A 77 -9.83 7.23 -17.75
CA GLY A 77 -9.08 6.20 -18.46
C GLY A 77 -7.58 6.49 -18.46
N GLY A 78 -7.17 7.71 -18.82
CA GLY A 78 -5.77 8.11 -18.79
C GLY A 78 -5.13 7.97 -17.41
N VAL A 79 -5.83 8.40 -16.35
CA VAL A 79 -5.35 8.27 -14.96
C VAL A 79 -5.21 6.79 -14.56
N PHE A 80 -6.21 5.95 -14.88
CA PHE A 80 -6.17 4.51 -14.59
C PHE A 80 -5.06 3.78 -15.35
N SER A 81 -4.87 4.09 -16.64
CA SER A 81 -3.82 3.51 -17.47
C SER A 81 -2.43 3.93 -16.96
N PHE A 82 -2.25 5.21 -16.62
CA PHE A 82 -1.01 5.68 -16.02
C PHE A 82 -0.74 4.98 -14.69
N HIS A 83 -1.73 4.88 -13.80
CA HIS A 83 -1.62 4.15 -12.55
C HIS A 83 -1.19 2.69 -12.77
N PHE A 84 -1.89 1.97 -13.65
CA PHE A 84 -1.59 0.58 -13.97
C PHE A 84 -0.14 0.43 -14.45
N LEU A 85 0.31 1.29 -15.36
CA LEU A 85 1.67 1.28 -15.88
C LEU A 85 2.71 1.50 -14.76
N VAL A 86 2.60 2.57 -13.98
CA VAL A 86 3.59 2.87 -12.95
C VAL A 86 3.57 1.84 -11.81
N HIS A 87 2.40 1.28 -11.48
CA HIS A 87 2.26 0.20 -10.51
C HIS A 87 2.96 -1.07 -10.99
N LEU A 88 2.71 -1.46 -12.24
CA LEU A 88 3.34 -2.62 -12.88
C LEU A 88 4.87 -2.48 -12.91
N ILE A 89 5.37 -1.29 -13.24
CA ILE A 89 6.81 -0.98 -13.20
C ILE A 89 7.35 -1.09 -11.76
N ALA A 90 6.67 -0.51 -10.77
CA ALA A 90 7.11 -0.54 -9.37
C ALA A 90 7.22 -1.96 -8.79
N ILE A 91 6.29 -2.86 -9.19
CA ILE A 91 6.32 -4.28 -8.84
C ILE A 91 7.47 -5.00 -9.55
N SER A 92 7.74 -4.65 -10.80
CA SER A 92 8.66 -5.41 -11.68
C SER A 92 10.13 -5.03 -11.50
N ILE A 93 10.44 -3.82 -11.03
CA ILE A 93 11.82 -3.41 -10.78
C ILE A 93 12.42 -4.25 -9.63
N ASP A 94 13.62 -4.77 -9.84
CA ASP A 94 14.48 -5.27 -8.76
C ASP A 94 15.12 -4.08 -8.02
N PRO A 95 14.73 -3.82 -6.75
CA PRO A 95 15.25 -2.71 -5.96
C PRO A 95 16.61 -3.00 -5.31
N ALA A 96 17.19 -4.20 -5.52
CA ALA A 96 18.41 -4.62 -4.86
C ALA A 96 19.62 -3.72 -5.18
N GLU A 97 20.57 -3.73 -4.25
CA GLU A 97 21.88 -3.10 -4.41
C GLU A 97 22.54 -3.59 -5.72
N ALA A 98 23.32 -2.73 -6.39
CA ALA A 98 23.97 -3.08 -7.65
C ALA A 98 24.83 -4.36 -7.54
N SER A 99 25.61 -4.48 -6.46
CA SER A 99 26.45 -5.67 -6.19
C SER A 99 25.63 -6.94 -5.98
N VAL A 100 24.45 -6.85 -5.36
CA VAL A 100 23.54 -8.00 -5.19
C VAL A 100 22.94 -8.43 -6.52
N ARG A 101 22.61 -7.48 -7.42
CA ARG A 101 22.01 -7.79 -8.73
C ARG A 101 22.96 -8.53 -9.67
N LEU A 102 24.26 -8.46 -9.41
CA LEU A 102 25.27 -9.24 -10.15
C LEU A 102 25.36 -10.70 -9.67
N LYS A 103 24.74 -11.05 -8.53
CA LYS A 103 24.74 -12.42 -8.00
C LYS A 103 23.63 -13.27 -8.59
N ASN A 104 23.82 -14.58 -8.52
CA ASN A 104 22.83 -15.56 -8.91
C ASN A 104 21.76 -15.75 -7.81
N TYR A 105 20.54 -15.28 -8.07
CA TYR A 105 19.40 -15.39 -7.15
C TYR A 105 18.91 -16.82 -6.92
N SER A 106 19.29 -17.77 -7.77
CA SER A 106 18.96 -19.20 -7.60
C SER A 106 19.79 -19.87 -6.51
N GLN A 107 20.83 -19.23 -6.01
CA GLN A 107 21.63 -19.76 -4.92
C GLN A 107 20.96 -19.50 -3.56
N PRO A 108 20.98 -20.49 -2.64
CA PRO A 108 20.44 -20.31 -1.31
C PRO A 108 21.27 -19.28 -0.55
N MET A 109 20.59 -18.39 0.14
CA MET A 109 21.24 -17.44 1.03
C MET A 109 21.77 -18.17 2.28
N PRO A 110 22.97 -17.80 2.77
CA PRO A 110 23.50 -18.36 4.00
C PRO A 110 22.63 -17.99 5.21
N THR A 111 22.76 -18.76 6.28
CA THR A 111 22.16 -18.42 7.57
C THR A 111 23.03 -17.41 8.30
N PHE A 112 22.41 -16.40 8.92
CA PHE A 112 23.15 -15.40 9.67
C PHE A 112 23.58 -15.96 11.03
N ASP A 113 24.89 -16.01 11.26
CA ASP A 113 25.47 -16.45 12.52
C ASP A 113 25.82 -15.24 13.40
N ARG A 114 25.00 -15.04 14.45
CA ARG A 114 25.18 -13.97 15.43
C ARG A 114 26.42 -14.14 16.31
N SER A 115 26.97 -15.36 16.41
CA SER A 115 28.19 -15.60 17.18
C SER A 115 29.43 -15.05 16.48
N LYS A 116 29.41 -15.02 15.13
CA LYS A 116 30.50 -14.50 14.29
C LYS A 116 30.41 -13.01 14.05
N HIS A 117 29.20 -12.52 13.80
CA HIS A 117 28.96 -11.12 13.48
C HIS A 117 27.81 -10.54 14.30
N PRO A 118 27.98 -9.38 14.96
CA PRO A 118 26.90 -8.77 15.75
C PRO A 118 25.76 -8.24 14.87
N HIS A 119 26.07 -7.85 13.63
CA HIS A 119 25.14 -7.23 12.70
C HIS A 119 25.27 -7.82 11.29
N VAL A 120 24.15 -7.87 10.56
CA VAL A 120 24.12 -8.39 9.18
C VAL A 120 24.97 -7.53 8.25
N ILE A 121 24.96 -6.22 8.47
CA ILE A 121 25.81 -5.26 7.75
C ILE A 121 26.75 -4.60 8.75
N GLN A 122 28.06 -4.68 8.52
CA GLN A 122 29.10 -4.03 9.31
C GLN A 122 30.12 -3.40 8.37
N ASN A 123 30.53 -2.15 8.63
CA ASN A 123 31.48 -1.40 7.79
C ASN A 123 31.13 -1.45 6.29
N GLN A 124 29.84 -1.23 5.98
CA GLN A 124 29.31 -1.28 4.60
C GLN A 124 29.48 -2.63 3.89
N TYR A 125 29.70 -3.71 4.64
CA TYR A 125 29.74 -5.07 4.11
C TYR A 125 28.58 -5.89 4.66
N CYS A 126 27.81 -6.55 3.80
CA CYS A 126 26.76 -7.46 4.20
C CYS A 126 27.29 -8.89 4.28
N HIS A 127 27.24 -9.49 5.47
CA HIS A 127 27.71 -10.87 5.71
C HIS A 127 26.76 -11.95 5.19
N LEU A 128 25.50 -11.60 4.92
CA LEU A 128 24.54 -12.51 4.29
C LEU A 128 24.65 -12.51 2.78
N CYS A 129 24.65 -11.30 2.19
CA CYS A 129 24.77 -11.15 0.74
C CYS A 129 26.21 -11.28 0.26
N GLU A 130 27.20 -11.27 1.17
CA GLU A 130 28.64 -11.29 0.89
C GLU A 130 29.05 -10.27 -0.17
N VAL A 131 28.65 -9.02 0.05
CA VAL A 131 28.96 -7.88 -0.83
C VAL A 131 29.14 -6.61 -0.03
N THR A 132 29.96 -5.71 -0.57
CA THR A 132 29.96 -4.30 -0.15
C THR A 132 28.67 -3.63 -0.63
N VAL A 133 28.10 -2.79 0.22
CA VAL A 133 26.82 -2.10 0.02
C VAL A 133 26.99 -0.59 0.26
N SER A 134 26.15 0.23 -0.38
CA SER A 134 26.13 1.67 -0.13
C SER A 134 25.74 2.02 1.31
N ALA A 135 26.12 3.22 1.77
CA ALA A 135 25.87 3.66 3.16
C ALA A 135 24.38 3.63 3.56
N LYS A 136 23.48 3.85 2.59
CA LYS A 136 22.02 3.83 2.79
C LYS A 136 21.39 2.47 2.50
N ALA A 137 22.17 1.45 2.16
CA ALA A 137 21.65 0.12 1.91
C ALA A 137 21.25 -0.58 3.21
N LYS A 138 20.21 -1.40 3.13
CA LYS A 138 19.77 -2.25 4.25
C LYS A 138 19.43 -3.64 3.74
N HIS A 139 19.66 -4.65 4.58
CA HIS A 139 19.26 -6.03 4.31
C HIS A 139 17.80 -6.22 4.72
N CYS A 140 16.94 -6.51 3.74
CA CYS A 140 15.55 -6.86 4.02
C CYS A 140 15.45 -8.36 4.24
N SER A 141 15.10 -8.81 5.45
CA SER A 141 14.91 -10.24 5.75
C SER A 141 13.75 -10.87 4.96
N ALA A 142 12.68 -10.11 4.68
CA ALA A 142 11.52 -10.61 3.93
C ALA A 142 11.84 -10.90 2.46
N CYS A 143 12.72 -10.12 1.84
CA CYS A 143 13.24 -10.37 0.48
C CYS A 143 14.56 -11.14 0.48
N ASN A 144 15.16 -11.32 1.66
CA ASN A 144 16.49 -11.85 1.94
C ASN A 144 17.64 -11.23 1.12
N LYS A 145 17.58 -9.92 0.86
CA LYS A 145 18.58 -9.21 0.02
C LYS A 145 18.85 -7.80 0.50
N CYS A 146 20.02 -7.25 0.13
CA CYS A 146 20.32 -5.83 0.33
C CYS A 146 19.67 -4.96 -0.74
N VAL A 147 19.09 -3.84 -0.30
CA VAL A 147 18.35 -2.88 -1.12
C VAL A 147 18.99 -1.50 -0.95
N SER A 148 19.31 -0.86 -2.08
CA SER A 148 19.90 0.48 -2.11
C SER A 148 18.88 1.54 -1.70
N GLY A 149 19.27 2.45 -0.79
CA GLY A 149 18.38 3.50 -0.27
C GLY A 149 17.04 2.93 0.20
N PHE A 150 17.12 1.88 1.01
CA PHE A 150 15.96 1.14 1.48
C PHE A 150 15.00 2.05 2.24
N ASP A 151 13.74 2.06 1.82
CA ASP A 151 12.66 2.77 2.51
C ASP A 151 11.86 1.80 3.37
N HIS A 152 11.20 0.81 2.73
CA HIS A 152 10.44 -0.22 3.42
C HIS A 152 10.23 -1.47 2.54
N HIS A 153 9.74 -2.55 3.15
CA HIS A 153 9.19 -3.70 2.42
C HIS A 153 7.68 -3.54 2.27
N CYS A 154 7.19 -3.41 1.05
CA CYS A 154 5.78 -3.16 0.77
C CYS A 154 5.05 -4.47 0.45
N LYS A 155 4.15 -4.86 1.35
CA LYS A 155 3.28 -6.04 1.18
C LYS A 155 2.30 -5.91 0.00
N TRP A 156 1.92 -4.68 -0.36
CA TRP A 156 1.02 -4.40 -1.48
C TRP A 156 1.71 -4.55 -2.84
N LEU A 157 3.01 -4.24 -2.93
CA LEU A 157 3.82 -4.50 -4.13
C LEU A 157 4.45 -5.90 -4.12
N ASN A 158 4.39 -6.60 -2.99
CA ASN A 158 5.14 -7.81 -2.73
C ASN A 158 6.67 -7.64 -2.95
N ASN A 159 7.17 -6.41 -2.78
CA ASN A 159 8.52 -5.99 -3.15
C ASN A 159 9.05 -4.97 -2.16
N CYS A 160 10.37 -4.77 -2.13
CA CYS A 160 10.95 -3.64 -1.43
C CYS A 160 10.77 -2.34 -2.22
N VAL A 161 10.62 -1.25 -1.49
CA VAL A 161 10.73 0.12 -2.02
C VAL A 161 12.11 0.65 -1.62
N GLY A 162 12.90 1.03 -2.61
CA GLY A 162 14.22 1.64 -2.45
C GLY A 162 14.52 2.61 -3.58
N SER A 163 15.76 3.08 -3.69
CA SER A 163 16.12 4.15 -4.64
C SER A 163 15.69 3.89 -6.09
N ARG A 164 15.73 2.63 -6.54
CA ARG A 164 15.47 2.26 -7.95
C ARG A 164 13.99 2.33 -8.34
N ASN A 165 13.06 2.13 -7.39
CA ASN A 165 11.62 2.08 -7.68
C ASN A 165 10.79 3.07 -6.84
N TYR A 166 11.43 3.90 -6.01
CA TYR A 166 10.74 4.86 -5.15
C TYR A 166 9.79 5.78 -5.93
N TRP A 167 10.25 6.35 -7.05
CA TRP A 167 9.42 7.25 -7.86
C TRP A 167 8.24 6.53 -8.51
N CYS A 168 8.43 5.30 -9.02
CA CYS A 168 7.31 4.51 -9.55
C CYS A 168 6.30 4.16 -8.45
N PHE A 169 6.76 3.82 -7.24
CA PHE A 169 5.90 3.62 -6.08
C PHE A 169 5.13 4.89 -5.73
N PHE A 170 5.81 6.03 -5.59
CA PHE A 170 5.19 7.30 -5.25
C PHE A 170 4.16 7.73 -6.31
N SER A 171 4.53 7.67 -7.59
CA SER A 171 3.62 7.94 -8.71
C SER A 171 2.44 6.97 -8.73
N SER A 172 2.62 5.71 -8.34
CA SER A 172 1.53 4.73 -8.22
C SER A 172 0.53 5.13 -7.12
N VAL A 173 1.01 5.54 -5.95
CA VAL A 173 0.14 6.02 -4.85
C VAL A 173 -0.58 7.31 -5.26
N ALA A 174 0.13 8.28 -5.83
CA ALA A 174 -0.46 9.55 -6.25
C ALA A 174 -1.52 9.39 -7.35
N SER A 175 -1.22 8.58 -8.37
CA SER A 175 -2.16 8.30 -9.47
C SER A 175 -3.35 7.46 -9.02
N ALA A 176 -3.18 6.54 -8.05
CA ALA A 176 -4.30 5.82 -7.44
C ALA A 176 -5.24 6.78 -6.71
N SER A 177 -4.70 7.69 -5.89
CA SER A 177 -5.49 8.71 -5.21
C SER A 177 -6.24 9.62 -6.19
N ALA A 178 -5.59 10.04 -7.28
CA ALA A 178 -6.24 10.80 -8.35
C ALA A 178 -7.38 10.02 -9.02
N GLY A 179 -7.16 8.73 -9.35
CA GLY A 179 -8.18 7.87 -9.93
C GLY A 179 -9.38 7.68 -9.02
N LEU A 180 -9.16 7.53 -7.71
CA LEU A 180 -10.21 7.46 -6.71
C LEU A 180 -11.03 8.76 -6.62
N LEU A 181 -10.37 9.92 -6.70
CA LEU A 181 -11.06 11.21 -6.78
C LEU A 181 -11.94 11.30 -8.03
N CYS A 182 -11.46 10.87 -9.20
CA CYS A 182 -12.26 10.81 -10.43
C CYS A 182 -13.52 9.95 -10.23
N ILE A 183 -13.38 8.75 -9.64
CA ILE A 183 -14.53 7.87 -9.36
C ILE A 183 -15.53 8.55 -8.43
N ILE A 184 -15.07 9.16 -7.33
CA ILE A 184 -15.92 9.85 -6.36
C ILE A 184 -16.69 10.99 -7.04
N ILE A 185 -16.02 11.81 -7.86
CA ILE A 185 -16.68 12.91 -8.60
C ILE A 185 -17.78 12.37 -9.52
N VAL A 186 -17.49 11.32 -10.30
CA VAL A 186 -18.48 10.67 -11.19
C VAL A 186 -19.66 10.15 -10.39
N LEU A 187 -19.42 9.46 -9.28
CA LEU A 187 -20.49 8.89 -8.45
C LEU A 187 -21.33 9.98 -7.78
N LEU A 188 -20.72 11.03 -7.23
CA LEU A 188 -21.44 12.16 -6.63
C LEU A 188 -22.33 12.86 -7.66
N TYR A 189 -21.83 13.06 -8.89
CA TYR A 189 -22.63 13.58 -9.99
C TYR A 189 -23.82 12.67 -10.30
N ILE A 190 -23.61 11.35 -10.41
CA ILE A 190 -24.68 10.38 -10.67
C ILE A 190 -25.72 10.39 -9.55
N PHE A 191 -25.30 10.40 -8.28
CA PHE A 191 -26.23 10.46 -7.16
C PHE A 191 -27.04 11.76 -7.16
N PHE A 192 -26.39 12.89 -7.39
CA PHE A 192 -27.06 14.18 -7.51
C PHE A 192 -28.11 14.14 -8.63
N GLN A 193 -27.71 13.74 -9.84
CA GLN A 193 -28.64 13.67 -10.96
C GLN A 193 -29.76 12.66 -10.73
N TYR A 194 -29.49 11.51 -10.10
CA TYR A 194 -30.53 10.54 -9.77
C TYR A 194 -31.61 11.14 -8.87
N LEU A 195 -31.23 11.95 -7.88
CA LEU A 195 -32.15 12.57 -6.92
C LEU A 195 -32.92 13.76 -7.51
N PHE A 196 -32.29 14.58 -8.35
CA PHE A 196 -32.87 15.84 -8.83
C PHE A 196 -33.39 15.79 -10.27
N ASN A 197 -32.73 15.05 -11.16
CA ASN A 197 -33.10 14.95 -12.57
C ASN A 197 -32.63 13.62 -13.21
N PRO A 198 -33.30 12.49 -12.89
CA PRO A 198 -32.87 11.16 -13.35
C PRO A 198 -32.93 11.00 -14.87
N ALA A 199 -33.69 11.84 -15.58
CA ALA A 199 -33.74 11.84 -17.04
C ALA A 199 -32.38 12.18 -17.67
N SER A 200 -31.55 12.99 -16.99
CA SER A 200 -30.19 13.33 -17.45
C SER A 200 -29.26 12.12 -17.54
N LEU A 201 -29.51 11.07 -16.75
CA LEU A 201 -28.73 9.82 -16.75
C LEU A 201 -29.28 8.78 -17.74
N ARG A 202 -30.40 9.09 -18.41
CA ARG A 202 -31.12 8.18 -19.33
C ARG A 202 -31.08 8.69 -20.77
N THR A 203 -29.92 9.19 -21.19
CA THR A 203 -29.73 9.82 -22.51
C THR A 203 -29.47 8.83 -23.65
N ASP A 204 -29.11 7.58 -23.35
CA ASP A 204 -28.89 6.54 -24.37
C ASP A 204 -30.17 6.18 -25.13
N ALA A 205 -30.07 5.98 -26.44
CA ALA A 205 -31.21 5.69 -27.32
C ALA A 205 -32.01 4.45 -26.89
N ARG A 206 -31.39 3.47 -26.21
CA ARG A 206 -32.06 2.26 -25.72
C ARG A 206 -33.09 2.52 -24.62
N TYR A 207 -32.99 3.65 -23.93
CA TYR A 207 -34.04 4.04 -22.99
C TYR A 207 -35.34 4.43 -23.69
N ARG A 208 -35.34 4.74 -25.01
CA ARG A 208 -36.57 5.05 -25.77
C ARG A 208 -37.53 3.87 -25.84
N SER A 209 -37.02 2.64 -25.87
CA SER A 209 -37.84 1.42 -25.90
C SER A 209 -38.31 0.96 -24.50
N ILE A 210 -38.00 1.72 -23.44
CA ILE A 210 -38.29 1.35 -22.05
C ILE A 210 -39.31 2.34 -21.48
N SER A 211 -40.58 1.91 -21.39
CA SER A 211 -41.67 2.71 -20.81
C SER A 211 -41.61 2.78 -19.29
N ASN A 212 -41.11 1.73 -18.62
CA ASN A 212 -41.01 1.68 -17.17
C ASN A 212 -39.83 2.54 -16.65
N LYS A 213 -40.15 3.59 -15.89
CA LYS A 213 -39.18 4.52 -15.30
C LYS A 213 -38.27 3.87 -14.26
N ASP A 214 -38.68 2.76 -13.66
CA ASP A 214 -37.91 2.02 -12.65
C ASP A 214 -36.91 1.01 -13.25
N THR A 215 -36.79 0.94 -14.58
CA THR A 215 -35.81 0.08 -15.25
C THR A 215 -34.55 0.85 -15.63
N TRP A 216 -33.39 0.43 -15.13
CA TRP A 216 -32.06 0.97 -15.45
C TRP A 216 -31.25 -0.01 -16.30
N LEU A 217 -30.28 0.50 -17.05
CA LEU A 217 -29.41 -0.28 -17.92
C LEU A 217 -27.95 -0.18 -17.46
N LEU A 218 -27.34 -1.32 -17.18
CA LEU A 218 -25.89 -1.44 -16.94
C LEU A 218 -25.17 -1.82 -18.24
N PHE A 219 -23.86 -1.59 -18.34
CA PHE A 219 -23.02 -2.04 -19.48
C PHE A 219 -23.42 -1.46 -20.84
N LEU A 220 -23.91 -0.22 -20.85
CA LEU A 220 -24.09 0.57 -22.07
C LEU A 220 -22.71 0.93 -22.68
N PRO A 221 -22.57 1.03 -24.01
CA PRO A 221 -23.50 0.61 -25.07
C PRO A 221 -23.29 -0.85 -25.53
N ILE A 222 -22.42 -1.64 -24.89
CA ILE A 222 -21.97 -2.91 -25.47
C ILE A 222 -22.95 -4.06 -25.18
N SER A 223 -23.36 -4.24 -23.91
CA SER A 223 -24.18 -5.38 -23.49
C SER A 223 -25.19 -4.97 -22.41
N PRO A 224 -26.27 -4.25 -22.76
CA PRO A 224 -27.21 -3.71 -21.79
C PRO A 224 -27.86 -4.78 -20.92
N VAL A 225 -27.72 -4.64 -19.61
CA VAL A 225 -28.42 -5.49 -18.64
C VAL A 225 -29.46 -4.64 -17.91
N ARG A 226 -30.73 -5.07 -17.97
CA ARG A 226 -31.84 -4.42 -17.26
C ARG A 226 -31.71 -4.70 -15.77
N THR A 227 -31.90 -3.67 -14.96
CA THR A 227 -31.90 -3.76 -13.50
C THR A 227 -32.91 -2.80 -12.89
N ASN A 228 -33.18 -2.96 -11.60
CA ASN A 228 -34.02 -2.05 -10.81
C ASN A 228 -33.16 -0.95 -10.14
N PRO A 229 -33.76 0.12 -9.61
CA PRO A 229 -33.01 1.24 -9.06
C PRO A 229 -32.26 0.85 -7.77
N CYS A 230 -32.83 -0.07 -6.98
CA CYS A 230 -32.22 -0.55 -5.74
C CYS A 230 -30.83 -1.17 -5.99
N VAL A 231 -30.69 -2.00 -7.03
CA VAL A 231 -29.41 -2.63 -7.38
C VAL A 231 -28.41 -1.57 -7.85
N LEU A 232 -28.82 -0.61 -8.70
CA LEU A 232 -27.94 0.46 -9.16
C LEU A 232 -27.43 1.31 -8.00
N LEU A 233 -28.33 1.74 -7.11
CA LEU A 233 -27.98 2.56 -5.95
C LEU A 233 -27.11 1.79 -4.96
N ALA A 234 -27.44 0.53 -4.66
CA ALA A 234 -26.63 -0.30 -3.77
C ALA A 234 -25.21 -0.50 -4.32
N LEU A 235 -25.08 -0.78 -5.62
CA LEU A 235 -23.78 -0.89 -6.29
C LEU A 235 -23.02 0.44 -6.24
N GLY A 236 -23.67 1.56 -6.54
CA GLY A 236 -23.09 2.90 -6.44
C GLY A 236 -22.58 3.23 -5.04
N LEU A 237 -23.36 2.92 -4.01
CA LEU A 237 -23.00 3.18 -2.61
C LEU A 237 -21.84 2.29 -2.16
N LEU A 238 -21.84 1.02 -2.56
CA LEU A 238 -20.74 0.10 -2.26
C LEU A 238 -19.43 0.58 -2.89
N VAL A 239 -19.46 0.99 -4.16
CA VAL A 239 -18.27 1.50 -4.86
C VAL A 239 -17.83 2.83 -4.28
N LEU A 240 -18.76 3.73 -3.93
CA LEU A 240 -18.43 4.99 -3.26
C LEU A 240 -17.75 4.75 -1.91
N LEU A 241 -18.29 3.86 -1.08
CA LEU A 241 -17.71 3.52 0.22
C LEU A 241 -16.31 2.91 0.06
N LEU A 242 -16.15 1.97 -0.87
CA LEU A 242 -14.84 1.37 -1.18
C LEU A 242 -13.85 2.43 -1.65
N ALA A 243 -14.28 3.37 -2.50
CA ALA A 243 -13.43 4.45 -3.00
C ALA A 243 -13.02 5.43 -1.89
N LEU A 244 -13.94 5.80 -1.00
CA LEU A 244 -13.67 6.68 0.14
C LEU A 244 -12.70 6.06 1.14
N ILE A 245 -12.91 4.80 1.51
CA ILE A 245 -11.99 4.07 2.41
C ILE A 245 -10.61 3.97 1.76
N SER A 246 -10.56 3.60 0.48
CA SER A 246 -9.29 3.50 -0.26
C SER A 246 -8.58 4.86 -0.36
N LEU A 247 -9.32 5.94 -0.59
CA LEU A 247 -8.77 7.31 -0.67
C LEU A 247 -8.26 7.77 0.70
N LEU A 248 -8.95 7.45 1.79
CA LEU A 248 -8.48 7.76 3.14
C LEU A 248 -7.14 7.07 3.43
N LEU A 249 -7.05 5.77 3.15
CA LEU A 249 -5.84 4.98 3.41
C LEU A 249 -4.67 5.43 2.53
N LEU A 250 -4.89 5.62 1.22
CA LEU A 250 -3.86 6.08 0.30
C LEU A 250 -3.53 7.56 0.49
N GLY A 251 -4.50 8.39 0.85
CA GLY A 251 -4.31 9.79 1.18
C GLY A 251 -3.45 9.99 2.43
N HIS A 252 -3.64 9.16 3.46
CA HIS A 252 -2.76 9.12 4.62
C HIS A 252 -1.33 8.70 4.23
N LEU A 253 -1.18 7.65 3.42
CA LEU A 253 0.12 7.20 2.94
C LEU A 253 0.83 8.27 2.08
N LEU A 254 0.10 8.91 1.17
CA LEU A 254 0.61 9.97 0.30
C LEU A 254 1.06 11.17 1.14
N SER A 255 0.24 11.61 2.10
CA SER A 255 0.57 12.70 3.01
C SER A 255 1.83 12.39 3.83
N PHE A 256 1.96 11.16 4.30
CA PHE A 256 3.15 10.71 5.01
C PHE A 256 4.40 10.78 4.12
N HIS A 257 4.35 10.28 2.88
CA HIS A 257 5.50 10.37 1.97
C HIS A 257 5.81 11.81 1.54
N LEU A 258 4.80 12.68 1.36
CA LEU A 258 5.01 14.10 1.12
C LEU A 258 5.74 14.77 2.30
N TYR A 259 5.34 14.45 3.53
CA TYR A 259 6.03 14.90 4.74
C TYR A 259 7.48 14.43 4.79
N LEU A 260 7.75 13.15 4.50
CA LEU A 260 9.11 12.60 4.46
C LEU A 260 9.98 13.29 3.42
N MET A 261 9.45 13.55 2.22
CA MET A 261 10.16 14.30 1.17
C MET A 261 10.47 15.73 1.61
N ALA A 262 9.53 16.42 2.25
CA ALA A 262 9.74 17.76 2.78
C ALA A 262 10.86 17.80 3.85
N LYS A 263 11.02 16.71 4.62
CA LYS A 263 12.09 16.56 5.62
C LYS A 263 13.36 15.87 5.08
N ARG A 264 13.39 15.45 3.81
CA ARG A 264 14.47 14.68 3.18
C ARG A 264 14.84 13.41 3.96
N LEU A 265 13.85 12.73 4.52
CA LEU A 265 14.01 11.48 5.29
C LEU A 265 13.44 10.29 4.52
N THR A 266 13.97 9.08 4.77
CA THR A 266 13.27 7.83 4.42
C THR A 266 12.32 7.42 5.55
N THR A 267 11.38 6.52 5.27
CA THR A 267 10.49 5.92 6.28
C THR A 267 11.30 5.24 7.38
N LEU A 268 12.41 4.58 7.01
CA LEU A 268 13.30 3.94 7.97
C LEU A 268 14.02 4.95 8.87
N ASP A 269 14.50 6.06 8.31
CA ASP A 269 15.16 7.11 9.08
C ASP A 269 14.19 7.69 10.11
N TYR A 270 12.96 7.99 9.69
CA TYR A 270 11.89 8.48 10.57
C TYR A 270 11.59 7.50 11.72
N MET A 271 11.41 6.21 11.42
CA MET A 271 11.18 5.19 12.45
C MET A 271 12.37 5.04 13.41
N THR A 272 13.59 5.18 12.92
CA THR A 272 14.81 5.04 13.74
C THR A 272 14.97 6.22 14.69
N GLN A 273 14.74 7.44 14.21
CA GLN A 273 14.74 8.66 15.02
C GLN A 273 13.66 8.58 16.10
N GLY A 274 12.44 8.16 15.76
CA GLY A 274 11.35 7.99 16.74
C GLY A 274 11.69 7.00 17.86
N ARG A 275 12.34 5.88 17.53
CA ARG A 275 12.80 4.90 18.53
C ARG A 275 13.91 5.46 19.43
N GLN A 276 14.83 6.25 18.89
CA GLN A 276 15.88 6.90 19.68
C GLN A 276 15.28 7.93 20.64
N GLN A 277 14.33 8.73 20.17
CA GLN A 277 13.64 9.72 20.99
C GLN A 277 12.86 9.04 22.13
N GLN A 278 12.10 7.97 21.85
CA GLN A 278 11.40 7.19 22.87
C GLN A 278 12.35 6.61 23.93
N LYS A 279 13.50 6.06 23.52
CA LYS A 279 14.52 5.58 24.47
C LYS A 279 15.05 6.71 25.35
N SER A 280 15.36 7.87 24.76
CA SER A 280 15.85 9.02 25.52
C SER A 280 14.82 9.53 26.53
N THR A 281 13.53 9.60 26.17
CA THR A 281 12.43 10.00 27.07
C THR A 281 12.23 8.98 28.20
N HIS A 282 12.34 7.69 27.91
CA HIS A 282 12.23 6.65 28.93
C HIS A 282 13.42 6.70 29.92
N GLU A 283 14.63 6.98 29.43
CA GLU A 283 15.82 7.13 30.28
C GLU A 283 15.75 8.39 31.16
N THR A 284 15.29 9.52 30.62
CA THR A 284 15.08 10.75 31.42
C THR A 284 13.95 10.60 32.43
N GLY A 285 12.83 9.97 32.06
CA GLY A 285 11.74 9.66 33.00
C GLY A 285 12.18 8.76 34.15
N LYS A 286 12.99 7.73 33.87
CA LYS A 286 13.53 6.83 34.92
C LYS A 286 14.49 7.55 35.88
N LYS A 287 15.32 8.47 35.38
CA LYS A 287 16.20 9.31 36.21
C LYS A 287 15.42 10.34 37.04
N GLY A 288 14.34 10.90 36.49
CA GLY A 288 13.47 11.83 37.22
C GLY A 288 12.75 11.17 38.39
N VAL A 289 12.28 9.93 38.20
CA VAL A 289 11.65 9.14 39.28
C VAL A 289 12.67 8.74 40.35
N SER A 290 13.90 8.38 39.99
CA SER A 290 14.92 8.06 41.00
C SER A 290 15.32 9.26 41.86
N LEU A 291 15.34 10.47 41.29
CA LEU A 291 15.67 11.70 42.02
C LEU A 291 14.54 12.21 42.93
N GLN A 292 13.30 11.73 42.76
CA GLN A 292 12.18 12.06 43.65
C GLN A 292 12.00 11.05 44.80
N MET A 293 12.78 9.97 44.81
CA MET A 293 12.72 8.92 45.84
C MET A 293 13.92 8.96 46.80
N GLU A 294 14.79 9.95 46.66
CA GLU A 294 15.87 10.33 47.61
C GLU A 294 15.46 11.61 48.36
#